data_AF-A0A2U3RJD0-F1
#
_entry.id   AF-A0A2U3RJD0-F1
#
_cell.length_a   1.000
_cell.length_b   1.000
_cell.length_c   1.000
_cell.angle_alpha   90.00
_cell.angle_beta   90.00
_cell.angle_gamma   90.00
#
_symmetry.space_group_name_H-M   'P 1'
#
loop_
_entity.id
_entity.type
_entity.pdbx_description
1 polymer ?
#
loop_
_entity_poly.entity_id
_entity_poly.type
_entity_poly.pdbx_seq_one_letter_code
_entity_poly.pdbx_strand_id
1 'polypeptide(L)'
;MKHSSDVINLLNQNKCTALHYAALHGNIGSIKLLLKYNSKISNLQDICGNTALHYAAARCHIDSVKLLLNHNNLEIELQDYLYIDIINNNALNTYEKEVLELFITHAVKDTLVKILTQKLLHRIQILYKIHQI
;
A
#
# COMPACT_ATOMS: atom_id res chain seq x y z
N MET A 1 27.37 -19.59 -6.34
CA MET A 1 26.23 -20.19 -7.06
C MET A 1 25.26 -19.07 -7.45
N LYS A 2 25.19 -18.72 -8.74
CA LYS A 2 24.19 -17.78 -9.28
C LYS A 2 22.90 -18.57 -9.52
N HIS A 3 22.10 -18.81 -8.49
CA HIS A 3 20.74 -19.29 -8.73
C HIS A 3 19.86 -18.10 -9.11
N SER A 4 19.67 -17.98 -10.43
CA SER A 4 18.52 -17.37 -11.11
C SER A 4 17.87 -16.17 -10.42
N SER A 5 18.30 -14.97 -10.79
CA SER A 5 17.50 -13.74 -10.63
C SER A 5 16.12 -13.84 -11.29
N ASP A 6 15.94 -14.78 -12.23
CA ASP A 6 14.76 -14.88 -13.08
C ASP A 6 13.59 -15.56 -12.35
N VAL A 7 13.88 -16.51 -11.44
CA VAL A 7 12.84 -17.21 -10.65
C VAL A 7 12.06 -16.25 -9.74
N ILE A 8 12.71 -15.20 -9.23
CA ILE A 8 12.11 -14.22 -8.32
C ILE A 8 10.98 -13.43 -9.00
N ASN A 9 11.03 -13.32 -10.33
CA ASN A 9 10.06 -12.60 -11.15
C ASN A 9 8.95 -13.50 -11.70
N LEU A 10 9.00 -14.81 -11.41
CA LEU A 10 7.99 -15.72 -11.92
C LEU A 10 6.62 -15.40 -11.32
N LEU A 11 5.64 -15.47 -12.21
CA LEU A 11 4.24 -15.30 -11.91
C LEU A 11 3.57 -16.67 -12.03
N ASN A 12 2.75 -17.03 -11.06
CA ASN A 12 1.87 -18.19 -11.20
C ASN A 12 0.69 -17.85 -12.13
N GLN A 13 -0.26 -18.80 -12.27
CA GLN A 13 -1.48 -18.62 -13.08
C GLN A 13 -2.35 -17.42 -12.64
N ASN A 14 -2.26 -17.01 -11.37
CA ASN A 14 -2.98 -15.88 -10.80
C ASN A 14 -2.14 -14.59 -10.81
N LYS A 15 -1.02 -14.56 -11.54
CA LYS A 15 -0.05 -13.45 -11.52
C LYS A 15 0.55 -13.16 -10.14
N CYS A 16 0.47 -14.09 -9.19
CA CYS A 16 1.13 -13.93 -7.89
C CYS A 16 2.64 -14.17 -8.04
N THR A 17 3.43 -13.27 -7.47
CA THR A 17 4.87 -13.42 -7.25
C THR A 17 5.16 -14.17 -5.96
N ALA A 18 6.40 -14.62 -5.77
CA ALA A 18 6.88 -15.15 -4.49
C ALA A 18 6.71 -14.15 -3.32
N LEU A 19 6.73 -12.84 -3.60
CA LEU A 19 6.55 -11.81 -2.58
C LEU A 19 5.11 -11.76 -2.04
N HIS A 20 4.09 -12.06 -2.86
CA HIS A 20 2.71 -12.18 -2.39
C HIS A 20 2.57 -13.27 -1.33
N TYR A 21 3.16 -14.44 -1.59
CA TYR A 21 3.15 -15.55 -0.63
C TYR A 21 3.96 -15.25 0.63
N ALA A 22 5.14 -14.63 0.48
CA ALA A 22 5.93 -14.22 1.63
C ALA A 22 5.17 -13.23 2.52
N ALA A 23 4.46 -12.27 1.93
CA ALA A 23 3.62 -11.31 2.62
C ALA A 23 2.36 -11.94 3.25
N LEU A 24 1.69 -12.86 2.54
CA LEU A 24 0.54 -13.62 3.05
C LEU A 24 0.87 -14.41 4.33
N HIS A 25 2.10 -14.89 4.45
CA HIS A 25 2.57 -15.66 5.61
C HIS A 25 3.39 -14.82 6.61
N GLY A 26 3.52 -13.51 6.40
CA GLY A 26 4.26 -12.61 7.30
C GLY A 26 5.77 -12.93 7.38
N ASN A 27 6.33 -13.60 6.38
CA ASN A 27 7.72 -14.07 6.41
C ASN A 27 8.69 -12.91 6.07
N ILE A 28 9.06 -12.16 7.11
CA ILE A 28 9.98 -11.01 7.02
C ILE A 28 11.31 -11.36 6.36
N GLY A 29 11.88 -12.54 6.64
CA GLY A 29 13.15 -12.97 6.05
C GLY A 29 13.06 -13.11 4.54
N SER A 30 12.01 -13.78 4.06
CA SER A 30 11.74 -13.94 2.63
C SER A 30 11.42 -12.61 1.96
N ILE A 31 10.61 -11.75 2.60
CA ILE A 31 10.29 -10.41 2.09
C ILE A 31 11.57 -9.60 1.88
N LYS A 32 12.45 -9.53 2.88
CA LYS A 32 13.74 -8.82 2.78
C LYS A 32 14.62 -9.38 1.67
N LEU A 33 14.71 -10.70 1.57
CA LEU A 33 15.53 -11.35 0.56
C LEU A 33 15.02 -11.05 -0.85
N LEU A 34 13.72 -11.20 -1.08
CA LEU A 34 13.09 -10.99 -2.38
C LEU A 34 13.22 -9.53 -2.82
N LEU A 35 12.95 -8.57 -1.94
CA LEU A 35 13.09 -7.13 -2.24
C LEU A 35 14.54 -6.71 -2.48
N LYS A 36 15.51 -7.34 -1.79
CA LYS A 36 16.94 -7.11 -2.02
C LYS A 36 17.38 -7.56 -3.42
N TYR A 37 16.82 -8.65 -3.94
CA TYR A 37 17.15 -9.15 -5.27
C TYR A 37 16.42 -8.40 -6.38
N ASN A 38 15.14 -8.10 -6.20
CA ASN A 38 14.40 -7.25 -7.12
C ASN A 38 13.33 -6.45 -6.38
N SER A 39 13.61 -5.19 -6.12
CA SER A 39 12.67 -4.28 -5.46
C SER A 39 11.42 -4.01 -6.29
N LYS A 40 11.46 -4.16 -7.63
CA LYS A 40 10.32 -3.86 -8.51
C LYS A 40 9.13 -4.81 -8.33
N ILE A 41 9.35 -6.01 -7.76
CA ILE A 41 8.28 -7.00 -7.57
C ILE A 41 7.26 -6.58 -6.50
N SER A 42 7.57 -5.53 -5.73
CA SER A 42 6.73 -5.01 -4.66
C SER A 42 5.45 -4.33 -5.14
N ASN A 43 5.46 -3.82 -6.37
CA ASN A 43 4.33 -3.15 -7.02
C ASN A 43 3.59 -4.06 -8.02
N LEU A 44 4.06 -5.29 -8.21
CA LEU A 44 3.38 -6.22 -9.11
C LEU A 44 2.05 -6.64 -8.49
N GLN A 45 1.02 -6.63 -9.33
CA GLN A 45 -0.34 -6.98 -8.96
C GLN A 45 -0.68 -8.39 -9.47
N ASP A 46 -1.44 -9.12 -8.66
CA ASP A 46 -2.10 -10.35 -9.09
C ASP A 46 -3.29 -10.06 -10.03
N ILE A 47 -4.00 -11.10 -10.47
CA ILE A 47 -5.18 -10.96 -11.35
C ILE A 47 -6.32 -10.14 -10.73
N CYS A 48 -6.34 -9.97 -9.41
CA CYS A 48 -7.33 -9.20 -8.67
C CYS A 48 -6.85 -7.77 -8.38
N GLY A 49 -5.67 -7.37 -8.86
CA GLY A 49 -5.09 -6.06 -8.57
C GLY A 49 -4.34 -5.98 -7.24
N ASN A 50 -4.26 -7.07 -6.47
CA ASN A 50 -3.61 -7.06 -5.16
C ASN A 50 -2.09 -7.13 -5.30
N THR A 51 -1.38 -6.29 -4.53
CA THR A 51 0.07 -6.34 -4.34
C THR A 51 0.44 -7.15 -3.09
N ALA A 52 1.73 -7.43 -2.89
CA ALA A 52 2.20 -8.05 -1.64
C ALA A 52 1.76 -7.30 -0.37
N LEU A 53 1.66 -5.97 -0.43
CA LEU A 53 1.18 -5.15 0.69
C LEU A 53 -0.26 -5.49 1.08
N HIS A 54 -1.14 -5.75 0.10
CA HIS A 54 -2.53 -6.16 0.34
C HIS A 54 -2.61 -7.46 1.13
N TYR A 55 -1.79 -8.45 0.77
CA TYR A 55 -1.76 -9.74 1.45
C TYR A 55 -1.25 -9.60 2.89
N ALA A 56 -0.21 -8.80 3.13
CA ALA A 56 0.26 -8.52 4.49
C ALA A 56 -0.80 -7.79 5.33
N ALA A 57 -1.51 -6.84 4.74
CA ALA A 57 -2.56 -6.06 5.40
C ALA A 57 -3.78 -6.92 5.75
N ALA A 58 -4.29 -7.71 4.80
CA ALA A 58 -5.43 -8.61 5.00
C ALA A 58 -5.19 -9.64 6.11
N ARG A 59 -3.93 -9.96 6.40
CA ARG A 59 -3.52 -10.88 7.47
C ARG A 59 -2.98 -10.18 8.72
N CYS A 60 -3.05 -8.84 8.78
CA CYS A 60 -2.55 -8.05 9.90
C CYS A 60 -1.08 -8.32 10.25
N HIS A 61 -0.24 -8.63 9.25
CA HIS A 61 1.19 -8.82 9.45
C HIS A 61 1.90 -7.47 9.52
N ILE A 62 1.76 -6.81 10.67
CA ILE A 62 2.21 -5.43 10.93
C ILE A 62 3.66 -5.18 10.49
N ASP A 63 4.59 -6.05 10.86
CA ASP A 63 6.00 -5.87 10.49
C ASP A 63 6.23 -5.99 8.98
N SER A 64 5.44 -6.84 8.30
CA SER A 64 5.49 -6.98 6.84
C SER A 64 4.90 -5.74 6.17
N VAL A 65 3.82 -5.19 6.71
CA VAL A 65 3.22 -3.92 6.27
C VAL A 65 4.22 -2.77 6.42
N LYS A 66 4.80 -2.59 7.60
CA LYS A 66 5.83 -1.56 7.86
C LYS A 66 7.01 -1.70 6.90
N LEU A 67 7.48 -2.92 6.67
CA LEU A 67 8.60 -3.17 5.78
C LEU A 67 8.26 -2.84 4.33
N LEU A 68 7.12 -3.33 3.82
CA LEU A 68 6.68 -3.10 2.44
C LEU A 68 6.37 -1.63 2.18
N LEU A 69 5.77 -0.92 3.14
CA LEU A 69 5.53 0.53 3.08
C LEU A 69 6.84 1.33 3.01
N ASN A 70 7.83 0.97 3.83
CA ASN A 70 9.13 1.66 3.81
C ASN A 70 9.93 1.37 2.52
N HIS A 71 9.70 0.23 1.89
CA HIS A 71 10.43 -0.17 0.70
C HIS A 71 9.83 0.44 -0.59
N ASN A 72 8.59 0.90 -0.51
CA ASN A 72 7.85 1.39 -1.65
C ASN A 72 7.52 2.87 -1.50
N ASN A 73 7.83 3.67 -2.52
CA ASN A 73 7.08 4.90 -2.80
C ASN A 73 5.71 4.52 -3.41
N LEU A 74 4.97 3.61 -2.76
CA LEU A 74 3.65 3.22 -3.20
C LEU A 74 2.75 4.43 -2.96
N GLU A 75 2.23 5.01 -4.05
CA GLU A 75 0.97 5.74 -3.97
C GLU A 75 -0.07 4.70 -3.54
N ILE A 76 -0.37 4.66 -2.25
CA ILE A 76 -1.47 3.85 -1.73
C ILE A 76 -2.74 4.50 -2.27
N GLU A 77 -3.28 3.96 -3.35
CA GLU A 77 -4.59 4.37 -3.82
C GLU A 77 -5.62 3.81 -2.83
N LEU A 78 -6.18 4.71 -2.01
CA LEU A 78 -7.24 4.40 -1.02
C LEU A 78 -8.53 3.80 -1.62
N GLN A 79 -8.54 3.53 -2.93
CA GLN A 79 -9.63 2.95 -3.70
C GLN A 79 -9.58 1.42 -3.73
N ASP A 80 -8.51 0.79 -3.24
CA ASP A 80 -8.43 -0.66 -3.13
C ASP A 80 -9.51 -1.18 -2.15
N TYR A 81 -10.37 -2.09 -2.61
CA TYR A 81 -11.55 -2.61 -1.89
C TYR A 81 -11.23 -3.07 -0.45
N LEU A 82 -10.03 -3.63 -0.23
CA LEU A 82 -9.57 -4.06 1.09
C LEU A 82 -9.42 -2.89 2.08
N TYR A 83 -8.97 -1.73 1.61
CA TYR A 83 -8.87 -0.53 2.45
C TYR A 83 -10.22 0.08 2.73
N ILE A 84 -11.14 0.05 1.76
CA ILE A 84 -12.51 0.54 1.94
C ILE A 84 -13.22 -0.26 3.04
N ASP A 85 -13.06 -1.59 3.07
CA ASP A 85 -13.63 -2.41 4.14
C ASP A 85 -13.01 -2.11 5.50
N ILE A 86 -11.68 -1.94 5.59
CA ILE A 86 -11.01 -1.54 6.85
C ILE A 86 -11.45 -0.14 7.29
N ILE A 87 -11.57 0.82 6.37
CA ILE A 87 -11.95 2.21 6.67
C ILE A 87 -13.42 2.33 7.09
N ASN A 88 -14.32 1.56 6.46
CA ASN A 88 -15.77 1.65 6.70
C ASN A 88 -16.25 0.79 7.88
N ASN A 89 -15.41 -0.09 8.43
CA ASN A 89 -15.81 -0.96 9.53
C ASN A 89 -15.65 -0.25 10.88
N ASN A 90 -16.77 0.01 11.56
CA ASN A 90 -16.79 0.70 12.87
C ASN A 90 -16.33 -0.20 14.04
N ALA A 91 -15.99 -1.46 13.80
CA ALA A 91 -15.63 -2.46 14.81
C ALA A 91 -14.23 -3.06 14.57
N LEU A 92 -13.25 -2.23 14.22
CA LEU A 92 -11.86 -2.69 14.06
C LEU A 92 -11.30 -3.23 15.38
N ASN A 93 -10.64 -4.38 15.30
CA ASN A 93 -9.81 -4.84 16.40
C ASN A 93 -8.50 -4.05 16.47
N THR A 94 -7.74 -4.20 17.56
CA THR A 94 -6.51 -3.44 17.80
C THR A 94 -5.48 -3.56 16.67
N TYR A 95 -5.37 -4.73 16.03
CA TYR A 95 -4.39 -4.96 14.96
C TYR A 95 -4.81 -4.31 13.64
N GLU A 96 -6.09 -4.40 13.27
CA GLU A 96 -6.61 -3.75 12.07
C GLU A 96 -6.53 -2.22 12.18
N LYS A 97 -6.73 -1.68 13.40
CA LYS A 97 -6.53 -0.26 13.69
C LYS A 97 -5.07 0.16 13.49
N GLU A 98 -4.10 -0.64 13.93
CA GLU A 98 -2.67 -0.34 13.71
C GLU A 98 -2.32 -0.34 12.22
N VAL A 99 -2.85 -1.31 11.45
CA VAL A 99 -2.68 -1.34 9.99
C VAL A 99 -3.26 -0.08 9.34
N LEU A 100 -4.47 0.34 9.74
CA LEU A 100 -5.11 1.56 9.26
C LEU A 100 -4.29 2.82 9.61
N GLU A 101 -3.79 2.93 10.85
CA GLU A 101 -2.94 4.05 11.28
C GLU A 101 -1.64 4.12 10.48
N LEU A 102 -1.01 2.98 10.21
CA LEU A 102 0.19 2.91 9.37
C LEU A 102 -0.10 3.41 7.95
N PHE A 103 -1.22 2.99 7.38
CA PHE A 103 -1.63 3.41 6.05
C PHE A 103 -1.96 4.88 5.96
N ILE A 104 -2.71 5.43 6.93
CA ILE A 104 -2.96 6.86 7.03
C ILE A 104 -1.61 7.59 7.13
N THR A 105 -0.73 7.20 8.05
CA THR A 105 0.56 7.89 8.25
C THR A 105 1.45 7.89 7.00
N HIS A 106 1.45 6.80 6.23
CA HIS A 106 2.25 6.69 5.00
C HIS A 106 1.57 7.33 3.78
N ALA A 107 0.23 7.25 3.64
CA ALA A 107 -0.53 7.86 2.54
C ALA A 107 -0.70 9.39 2.68
N VAL A 108 -0.68 9.91 3.92
CA VAL A 108 -0.93 11.32 4.25
C VAL A 108 0.23 12.22 3.84
N LYS A 109 1.44 11.73 3.60
CA LYS A 109 2.55 12.58 3.12
C LYS A 109 2.23 13.26 1.79
N ASP A 110 1.60 12.54 0.86
CA ASP A 110 1.25 13.08 -0.47
C ASP A 110 -0.24 13.47 -0.56
N THR A 111 -1.13 12.74 0.11
CA THR A 111 -2.58 12.97 0.03
C THR A 111 -3.03 14.16 0.86
N LEU A 112 -2.41 14.44 2.03
CA LEU A 112 -2.74 15.62 2.82
C LEU A 112 -2.35 16.90 2.08
N VAL A 113 -1.19 16.91 1.41
CA VAL A 113 -0.78 18.02 0.55
C VAL A 113 -1.81 18.22 -0.56
N LYS A 114 -2.29 17.15 -1.20
CA LYS A 114 -3.28 17.22 -2.29
C LYS A 114 -4.68 17.68 -1.81
N ILE A 115 -5.16 17.18 -0.67
CA ILE A 115 -6.44 17.58 -0.07
C ILE A 115 -6.35 19.01 0.48
N LEU A 116 -5.26 19.38 1.15
CA LEU A 116 -5.04 20.75 1.64
C LEU A 116 -4.93 21.72 0.47
N THR A 117 -4.20 21.40 -0.59
CA THR A 117 -4.10 22.25 -1.79
C THR A 117 -5.44 22.39 -2.52
N GLN A 118 -6.21 21.31 -2.68
CA GLN A 118 -7.56 21.40 -3.26
C GLN A 118 -8.54 22.21 -2.41
N LYS A 119 -8.56 22.00 -1.09
CA LYS A 119 -9.41 22.79 -0.18
C LYS A 119 -9.00 24.26 -0.17
N LEU A 120 -7.70 24.57 -0.20
CA LEU A 120 -7.19 25.93 -0.28
C LEU A 120 -7.56 26.59 -1.62
N LEU A 121 -7.39 25.88 -2.74
CA LEU A 121 -7.73 26.36 -4.08
C LEU A 121 -9.22 26.68 -4.20
N HIS A 122 -10.09 25.80 -3.70
CA HIS A 122 -11.54 26.03 -3.70
C HIS A 122 -11.92 27.28 -2.87
N ARG A 123 -11.27 27.47 -1.70
CA ARG A 123 -11.45 28.68 -0.88
C ARG A 123 -11.01 29.96 -1.61
N ILE A 124 -9.86 29.94 -2.27
CA ILE A 124 -9.35 31.09 -3.05
C ILE A 124 -10.33 31.44 -4.18
N GLN A 125 -10.85 30.43 -4.90
CA GLN A 125 -11.83 30.65 -5.98
C GLN A 125 -13.15 31.27 -5.49
N ILE A 126 -13.63 30.87 -4.31
CA ILE A 126 -14.82 31.47 -3.68
C ILE A 126 -14.55 32.93 -3.31
N LEU A 127 -13.40 33.22 -2.70
CA LEU A 127 -13.04 34.60 -2.31
C LEU A 127 -12.89 35.52 -3.53
N TYR A 128 -12.31 35.04 -4.63
CA TYR A 128 -12.22 35.81 -5.88
C TYR A 128 -13.58 36.09 -6.51
N LYS A 129 -14.55 35.17 -6.40
CA LYS A 129 -15.92 35.40 -6.89
C LYS A 129 -16.69 36.44 -6.06
N ILE A 130 -16.41 36.54 -4.77
CA ILE A 130 -17.09 37.49 -3.87
C ILE A 130 -16.58 38.92 -4.07
N HIS A 131 -15.32 39.11 -4.49
CA HIS A 131 -14.73 40.44 -4.69
C HIS A 131 -14.88 41.04 -6.10
N GLN A 132 -15.51 40.33 -7.05
CA GLN A 132 -15.79 40.83 -8.40
C GLN A 132 -17.27 41.22 -8.63
N ILE A 133 -18.03 41.48 -7.56
CA ILE A 133 -19.41 41.97 -7.58
C ILE A 133 -19.44 43.28 -6.77
#